data_AF-A0A556TIM1-F1
#
_entry.id   AF-A0A556TIM1-F1
#
_cell.length_a   1.000
_cell.length_b   1.000
_cell.length_c   1.000
_cell.angle_alpha   90.00
_cell.angle_beta   90.00
_cell.angle_gamma   90.00
#
_symmetry.space_group_name_H-M   'P 1'
#
loop_
_entity.id
_entity.type
_entity.pdbx_description
1 polymer ?
#
loop_
_entity_poly.entity_id
_entity_poly.type
_entity_poly.pdbx_seq_one_letter_code
_entity_poly.pdbx_strand_id
1 'polypeptide(L)'
;MDTSNSVPNGSVNGYPLSDSPNTDLHGENGATHTPTLELQEFVRNTFRRHFVLCLSEVKRLFNLHLASLPTGHGRFGHVTDHMLQDTILHSHCKQILVPFPPQSSATADEQKVFVLWENGETFDKHRQVLFEIFMKNYRVRRNIIQTRLTQELGDAVTKADIDRLLKECCVSLGGMWYLKGTVQS
;
A
#
# COMPACT_ATOMS: atom_id res chain seq x y z
N MET A 1 -56.07 49.51 43.05
CA MET A 1 -55.51 50.85 42.84
C MET A 1 -54.30 50.65 41.93
N ASP A 2 -54.51 50.66 40.61
CA ASP A 2 -54.40 51.85 39.73
C ASP A 2 -52.93 52.28 39.59
N THR A 3 -52.29 52.52 38.44
CA THR A 3 -52.58 52.49 37.00
C THR A 3 -51.27 52.97 36.28
N SER A 4 -51.06 52.56 35.02
CA SER A 4 -50.39 53.35 33.94
C SER A 4 -48.85 53.62 34.04
N ASN A 5 -48.06 53.88 32.98
CA ASN A 5 -48.14 53.80 31.51
C ASN A 5 -46.69 53.92 30.94
N SER A 6 -46.52 53.39 29.73
CA SER A 6 -45.62 53.70 28.59
C SER A 6 -44.41 54.68 28.66
N VAL A 7 -43.35 54.23 27.95
CA VAL A 7 -42.11 54.84 27.37
C VAL A 7 -42.25 56.25 26.75
N PRO A 8 -41.16 57.07 26.58
CA PRO A 8 -40.15 56.84 25.51
C PRO A 8 -38.69 57.36 25.70
N ASN A 9 -37.77 56.67 25.00
CA ASN A 9 -36.61 57.11 24.18
C ASN A 9 -35.52 58.09 24.70
N GLY A 10 -34.24 57.73 24.49
CA GLY A 10 -33.10 58.67 24.41
C GLY A 10 -31.70 58.08 24.60
N SER A 11 -30.95 57.91 23.48
CA SER A 11 -29.48 58.07 23.26
C SER A 11 -28.45 57.43 24.22
N VAL A 12 -27.21 57.04 23.86
CA VAL A 12 -26.41 56.88 22.62
C VAL A 12 -25.04 56.34 23.08
N ASN A 13 -24.33 55.62 22.20
CA ASN A 13 -22.93 55.16 22.26
C ASN A 13 -22.60 53.91 23.10
N GLY A 14 -22.55 52.79 22.40
CA GLY A 14 -21.85 51.57 22.78
C GLY A 14 -20.47 51.44 22.10
N TYR A 15 -19.59 50.73 22.79
CA TYR A 15 -18.40 50.00 22.30
C TYR A 15 -18.22 48.83 23.29
N PRO A 16 -17.75 47.62 22.89
CA PRO A 16 -16.50 47.45 22.16
C PRO A 16 -16.50 46.44 20.98
N LEU A 17 -15.51 46.66 20.11
CA LEU A 17 -14.70 45.71 19.32
C LEU A 17 -15.16 44.24 19.32
N SER A 18 -15.51 43.71 18.14
CA SER A 18 -14.58 42.99 17.26
C SER A 18 -15.38 42.30 16.16
N ASP A 19 -15.25 42.80 14.93
CA ASP A 19 -15.68 42.10 13.73
C ASP A 19 -14.95 40.75 13.65
N SER A 20 -15.71 39.67 13.69
CA SER A 20 -15.27 38.35 13.25
C SER A 20 -16.28 37.84 12.24
N PRO A 21 -15.95 37.77 10.94
CA PRO A 21 -16.78 37.05 10.00
C PRO A 21 -16.66 35.56 10.29
N ASN A 22 -17.75 35.00 10.81
CA ASN A 22 -17.98 33.57 10.93
C ASN A 22 -17.91 32.97 9.51
N THR A 23 -16.74 32.49 9.13
CA THR A 23 -16.58 31.61 7.98
C THR A 23 -16.63 30.20 8.52
N ASP A 24 -17.85 29.69 8.62
CA ASP A 24 -18.14 28.28 8.83
C ASP A 24 -17.60 27.49 7.62
N LEU A 25 -16.32 27.15 7.67
CA LEU A 25 -15.69 26.16 6.79
C LEU A 25 -16.11 24.76 7.25
N HIS A 26 -17.40 24.45 7.12
CA HIS A 26 -17.86 23.07 7.12
C HIS A 26 -17.65 22.50 5.71
N GLY A 27 -16.40 22.18 5.43
CA GLY A 27 -15.99 21.35 4.31
C GLY A 27 -15.21 20.18 4.86
N GLU A 28 -15.92 19.20 5.45
CA GLU A 28 -15.43 17.82 5.57
C GLU A 28 -15.34 17.21 4.16
N ASN A 29 -14.45 17.78 3.35
CA ASN A 29 -13.86 17.06 2.24
C ASN A 29 -12.98 16.00 2.89
N GLY A 30 -13.34 14.73 2.69
CA GLY A 30 -12.47 13.60 2.95
C GLY A 30 -11.09 13.92 2.40
N ALA A 31 -10.16 14.25 3.31
CA ALA A 31 -8.79 14.49 2.96
C ALA A 31 -8.27 13.15 2.45
N THR A 32 -8.27 13.00 1.14
CA THR A 32 -7.40 12.06 0.45
C THR A 32 -6.00 12.38 0.95
N HIS A 33 -5.57 11.64 1.97
CA HIS A 33 -4.24 11.74 2.54
C HIS A 33 -3.27 11.38 1.42
N THR A 34 -2.84 12.38 0.67
CA THR A 34 -1.88 12.21 -0.41
C THR A 34 -0.61 11.65 0.23
N PRO A 35 -0.07 10.53 -0.30
CA PRO A 35 1.15 9.95 0.22
C PRO A 35 2.24 10.99 0.31
N THR A 36 2.94 11.07 1.43
CA THR A 36 4.13 11.93 1.50
C THR A 36 5.14 11.44 0.45
N LEU A 37 5.85 12.37 -0.20
CA LEU A 37 6.82 12.03 -1.25
C LEU A 37 7.86 11.01 -0.75
N GLU A 38 8.23 11.09 0.52
CA GLU A 38 9.19 10.17 1.13
C GLU A 38 8.63 8.77 1.33
N LEU A 39 7.35 8.63 1.68
CA LEU A 39 6.69 7.32 1.79
C LEU A 39 6.57 6.68 0.42
N GLN A 40 6.22 7.48 -0.58
CA GLN A 40 6.19 7.04 -1.96
C GLN A 40 7.57 6.60 -2.44
N GLU A 41 8.63 7.33 -2.11
CA GLU A 41 10.00 6.97 -2.47
C GLU A 41 10.46 5.68 -1.77
N PHE A 42 10.21 5.56 -0.47
CA PHE A 42 10.48 4.34 0.29
C PHE A 42 9.79 3.12 -0.34
N VAL A 43 8.48 3.22 -0.60
CA VAL A 43 7.68 2.14 -1.20
C VAL A 43 8.23 1.79 -2.58
N ARG A 44 8.42 2.77 -3.46
CA ARG A 44 8.93 2.56 -4.82
C ARG A 44 10.31 1.88 -4.81
N ASN A 45 11.22 2.34 -3.96
CA ASN A 45 12.56 1.78 -3.85
C ASN A 45 12.54 0.36 -3.26
N THR A 46 11.63 0.10 -2.31
CA THR A 46 11.44 -1.21 -1.70
C THR A 46 10.92 -2.23 -2.71
N PHE A 47 9.84 -1.90 -3.43
CA PHE A 47 9.24 -2.83 -4.40
C PHE A 47 10.11 -3.05 -5.64
N ARG A 48 10.92 -2.07 -6.05
CA ARG A 48 11.96 -2.28 -7.09
C ARG A 48 13.04 -3.28 -6.71
N ARG A 49 13.27 -3.48 -5.41
CA ARG A 49 14.27 -4.44 -4.91
C ARG A 49 13.67 -5.83 -4.66
N HIS A 50 12.45 -5.88 -4.12
CA HIS A 50 11.86 -7.12 -3.63
C HIS A 50 10.80 -7.74 -4.56
N PHE A 51 10.16 -6.94 -5.42
CA PHE A 51 9.05 -7.29 -6.32
C PHE A 51 7.77 -7.85 -5.66
N VAL A 52 7.88 -8.63 -4.59
CA VAL A 52 6.79 -9.28 -3.88
C VAL A 52 7.05 -9.17 -2.38
N LEU A 53 6.10 -8.62 -1.63
CA LEU A 53 6.14 -8.48 -0.18
C LEU A 53 4.74 -8.60 0.41
N CYS A 54 4.60 -9.20 1.59
CA CYS A 54 3.38 -9.07 2.37
C CYS A 54 3.42 -7.80 3.25
N LEU A 55 2.26 -7.37 3.77
CA LEU A 55 2.17 -6.13 4.56
C LEU A 55 3.07 -6.16 5.78
N SER A 56 3.18 -7.29 6.47
CA SER A 56 4.06 -7.44 7.64
C SER A 56 5.53 -7.21 7.28
N GLU A 57 5.98 -7.67 6.12
CA GLU A 57 7.34 -7.43 5.62
C GLU A 57 7.56 -5.97 5.26
N VAL A 58 6.60 -5.31 4.60
CA VAL A 58 6.72 -3.87 4.29
C VAL A 58 6.80 -3.06 5.58
N LYS A 59 5.95 -3.35 6.57
CA LYS A 59 5.99 -2.71 7.91
C LYS A 59 7.34 -2.91 8.59
N ARG A 60 7.88 -4.14 8.54
CA ARG A 60 9.21 -4.45 9.08
C ARG A 60 10.31 -3.65 8.39
N LEU A 61 10.30 -3.58 7.06
CA LEU A 61 11.27 -2.81 6.28
C LEU A 61 11.13 -1.31 6.51
N PHE A 62 9.91 -0.82 6.69
CA PHE A 62 9.66 0.58 7.01
C PHE A 62 10.20 0.95 8.39
N ASN A 63 9.93 0.13 9.42
CA ASN A 63 10.50 0.33 10.75
C ASN A 63 12.03 0.28 10.75
N LEU A 64 12.63 -0.62 9.95
CA LEU A 64 14.08 -0.67 9.77
C LEU A 64 14.61 0.59 9.08
N HIS A 65 13.88 1.14 8.11
CA HIS A 65 14.21 2.39 7.46
C HIS A 65 14.15 3.57 8.43
N LEU A 66 13.09 3.67 9.25
CA LEU A 66 12.99 4.71 10.28
C LEU A 66 14.15 4.63 11.28
N ALA A 67 14.55 3.43 11.67
CA ALA A 67 15.67 3.21 12.60
C ALA A 67 17.03 3.60 12.01
N SER A 68 17.17 3.70 10.68
CA SER A 68 18.42 4.09 10.03
C SER A 68 18.53 5.60 9.75
N LEU A 69 17.47 6.38 10.00
CA LEU A 69 17.47 7.83 9.81
C LEU A 69 18.17 8.54 10.97
N PRO A 70 18.89 9.66 10.71
CA PRO A 70 19.45 10.50 11.77
C PRO A 70 18.36 11.03 12.70
N THR A 71 18.61 11.00 14.01
CA THR A 71 17.72 11.57 15.03
C THR A 71 17.48 13.06 14.73
N GLY A 72 16.20 13.43 14.56
CA GLY A 72 15.78 14.79 14.20
C GLY A 72 15.18 14.95 12.80
N HIS A 73 15.25 13.91 11.94
CA HIS A 73 14.55 13.87 10.65
C HIS A 73 13.21 13.15 10.80
N GLY A 74 12.28 13.74 11.55
CA GLY A 74 10.88 13.29 11.63
C GLY A 74 10.12 13.61 10.35
N ARG A 75 10.58 13.08 9.22
CA ARG A 75 10.02 13.41 7.91
C ARG A 75 8.80 12.55 7.56
N PHE A 76 8.75 11.35 8.14
CA PHE A 76 7.54 10.56 8.23
C PHE A 76 6.77 11.05 9.46
N GLY A 77 5.63 11.70 9.26
CA GLY A 77 4.65 11.90 10.33
C GLY A 77 4.12 10.55 10.84
N HIS A 78 2.98 10.57 11.54
CA HIS A 78 2.32 9.32 11.95
C HIS A 78 1.80 8.57 10.71
N VAL A 79 2.52 7.54 10.25
CA VAL A 79 2.13 6.67 9.12
C VAL A 79 1.33 5.49 9.65
N THR A 80 0.08 5.39 9.23
CA THR A 80 -0.78 4.24 9.54
C THR A 80 -0.62 3.12 8.51
N ASP A 81 -1.03 1.90 8.87
CA ASP A 81 -1.06 0.78 7.94
C ASP A 81 -1.95 1.06 6.72
N HIS A 82 -3.00 1.86 6.87
CA HIS A 82 -3.86 2.27 5.76
C HIS A 82 -3.10 3.17 4.79
N MET A 83 -2.42 4.21 5.28
CA MET A 83 -1.61 5.10 4.45
C MET A 83 -0.49 4.35 3.72
N LEU A 84 0.13 3.37 4.40
CA LEU A 84 1.16 2.53 3.79
C LEU A 84 0.58 1.69 2.64
N GLN A 85 -0.56 1.02 2.86
CA GLN A 85 -1.24 0.25 1.82
C GLN A 85 -1.67 1.13 0.64
N ASP A 86 -2.29 2.28 0.90
CA ASP A 86 -2.67 3.22 -0.16
C ASP A 86 -1.44 3.64 -0.97
N THR A 87 -0.34 3.97 -0.31
CA THR A 87 0.88 4.39 -1.00
C THR A 87 1.46 3.28 -1.87
N ILE A 88 1.40 2.02 -1.43
CA ILE A 88 1.77 0.85 -2.24
C ILE A 88 0.92 0.81 -3.51
N LEU A 89 -0.41 0.91 -3.38
CA LEU A 89 -1.32 0.86 -4.52
C LEU A 89 -1.12 2.04 -5.50
N HIS A 90 -0.73 3.21 -5.01
CA HIS A 90 -0.38 4.37 -5.84
C HIS A 90 1.03 4.29 -6.47
N SER A 91 1.84 3.26 -6.14
CA SER A 91 3.23 3.10 -6.58
C SER A 91 3.40 1.97 -7.61
N HIS A 92 2.46 1.84 -8.55
CA HIS A 92 2.43 0.78 -9.58
C HIS A 92 2.47 -0.65 -9.03
N CYS A 93 2.09 -0.82 -7.77
CA CYS A 93 1.94 -2.12 -7.15
C CYS A 93 0.46 -2.52 -7.14
N LYS A 94 0.22 -3.82 -7.00
CA LYS A 94 -1.11 -4.41 -6.92
C LYS A 94 -1.17 -5.35 -5.74
N GLN A 95 -2.27 -5.31 -4.99
CA GLN A 95 -2.56 -6.37 -4.04
C GLN A 95 -3.08 -7.60 -4.79
N ILE A 96 -2.51 -8.76 -4.49
CA ILE A 96 -2.96 -10.03 -5.07
C ILE A 96 -3.55 -10.92 -3.98
N LEU A 97 -4.68 -11.55 -4.28
CA LEU A 97 -5.33 -12.46 -3.36
C LEU A 97 -4.79 -13.87 -3.58
N VAL A 98 -3.79 -14.25 -2.79
CA VAL A 98 -3.27 -15.62 -2.80
C VAL A 98 -4.23 -16.50 -1.99
N PRO A 99 -4.69 -17.66 -2.50
CA PRO A 99 -5.62 -18.51 -1.78
C PRO A 99 -4.87 -19.34 -0.73
N PHE A 100 -4.53 -18.71 0.41
CA PHE A 100 -3.91 -19.40 1.54
C PHE A 100 -4.77 -20.59 1.99
N PRO A 101 -4.14 -21.71 2.39
CA PRO A 101 -4.89 -22.87 2.84
C PRO A 101 -5.62 -22.57 4.17
N PRO A 102 -6.78 -23.20 4.44
CA PRO A 102 -7.57 -22.93 5.66
C PRO A 102 -6.79 -23.10 6.97
N GLN A 103 -5.81 -24.00 6.98
CA GLN A 103 -4.92 -24.28 8.11
C GLN A 103 -3.68 -23.37 8.18
N SER A 104 -3.62 -22.31 7.36
CA SER A 104 -2.51 -21.36 7.37
C SER A 104 -2.43 -20.65 8.72
N SER A 105 -1.24 -20.57 9.30
CA SER A 105 -0.96 -19.75 10.48
C SER A 105 -0.66 -18.28 10.15
N ALA A 106 -0.71 -17.90 8.86
CA ALA A 106 -0.43 -16.54 8.42
C ALA A 106 -1.43 -15.54 9.02
N THR A 107 -0.92 -14.49 9.63
CA THR A 107 -1.69 -13.36 10.16
C THR A 107 -2.38 -12.57 9.04
N ALA A 108 -3.32 -11.68 9.40
CA ALA A 108 -4.02 -10.84 8.43
C ALA A 108 -3.06 -9.97 7.59
N ASP A 109 -1.96 -9.50 8.18
CA ASP A 109 -0.96 -8.70 7.48
C ASP A 109 -0.10 -9.56 6.53
N GLU A 110 0.19 -10.81 6.89
CA GLU A 110 0.93 -11.75 6.03
C GLU A 110 0.11 -12.23 4.83
N GLN A 111 -1.22 -12.28 4.98
CA GLN A 111 -2.12 -12.63 3.88
C GLN A 111 -2.32 -11.48 2.88
N LYS A 112 -1.96 -10.25 3.23
CA LYS A 112 -1.98 -9.10 2.33
C LYS A 112 -0.69 -9.04 1.51
N VAL A 113 -0.70 -9.70 0.36
CA VAL A 113 0.45 -9.77 -0.55
C VAL A 113 0.36 -8.67 -1.60
N PHE A 114 1.44 -7.89 -1.72
CA PHE A 114 1.59 -6.85 -2.73
C PHE A 114 2.70 -7.22 -3.69
N VAL A 115 2.50 -6.86 -4.95
CA VAL A 115 3.48 -7.10 -6.02
C VAL A 115 3.70 -5.84 -6.84
N LEU A 116 4.93 -5.63 -7.31
CA LEU A 116 5.22 -4.61 -8.33
C LEU A 116 4.60 -5.07 -9.65
N TRP A 117 3.56 -4.38 -10.11
CA TRP A 117 2.81 -4.75 -11.31
C TRP A 117 3.46 -4.19 -12.58
N GLU A 118 3.95 -2.96 -12.50
CA GLU A 118 4.62 -2.25 -13.59
C GLU A 118 5.89 -1.55 -13.06
N ASN A 119 7.04 -1.94 -13.58
CA ASN A 119 8.32 -1.26 -13.39
C ASN A 119 8.74 -0.50 -14.66
N GLY A 120 8.04 -0.68 -15.77
CA GLY A 120 8.33 -0.09 -17.07
C GLY A 120 9.29 -0.93 -17.92
N GLU A 121 9.44 -2.21 -17.61
CA GLU A 121 10.30 -3.13 -18.38
C GLU A 121 9.48 -4.23 -19.07
N THR A 122 9.97 -4.76 -20.18
CA THR A 122 9.29 -5.84 -20.92
C THR A 122 9.09 -7.10 -20.09
N PHE A 123 9.95 -7.30 -19.08
CA PHE A 123 9.89 -8.42 -18.16
C PHE A 123 8.68 -8.36 -17.20
N ASP A 124 8.01 -7.21 -17.07
CA ASP A 124 6.79 -7.07 -16.27
C ASP A 124 5.71 -8.06 -16.71
N LYS A 125 5.59 -8.33 -18.01
CA LYS A 125 4.66 -9.33 -18.54
C LYS A 125 4.91 -10.74 -17.98
N HIS A 126 6.17 -11.12 -17.76
CA HIS A 126 6.50 -12.41 -17.16
C HIS A 126 6.04 -12.48 -15.70
N ARG A 127 6.24 -11.38 -14.95
CA ARG A 127 5.80 -11.26 -13.56
C ARG A 127 4.29 -11.28 -13.44
N GLN A 128 3.58 -10.56 -14.32
CA GLN A 128 2.12 -10.51 -14.34
C GLN A 128 1.52 -11.91 -14.54
N VAL A 129 2.00 -12.68 -15.52
CA VAL A 129 1.57 -14.06 -15.74
C VAL A 129 1.83 -14.93 -14.49
N LEU A 130 2.99 -14.78 -13.84
CA LEU A 130 3.28 -15.48 -12.59
C LEU A 130 2.27 -15.13 -11.48
N PHE A 131 1.97 -13.84 -11.29
CA PHE A 131 1.05 -13.40 -10.25
C PHE A 131 -0.37 -13.92 -10.49
N GLU A 132 -0.82 -13.97 -11.74
CA GLU A 132 -2.11 -14.58 -12.08
C GLU A 132 -2.19 -16.07 -11.74
N ILE A 133 -1.08 -16.82 -11.87
CA ILE A 133 -1.02 -18.21 -11.41
C ILE A 133 -1.26 -18.26 -9.90
N PHE A 134 -0.60 -17.39 -9.13
CA PHE A 134 -0.70 -17.39 -7.67
C PHE A 134 -1.98 -16.76 -7.12
N MET A 135 -2.73 -16.00 -7.91
CA MET A 135 -4.12 -15.63 -7.55
C MET A 135 -5.05 -16.83 -7.47
N LYS A 136 -4.70 -17.94 -8.14
CA LYS A 136 -5.50 -19.18 -8.17
C LYS A 136 -4.86 -20.34 -7.41
N ASN A 137 -3.60 -20.19 -7.00
CA ASN A 137 -2.83 -21.27 -6.40
C ASN A 137 -1.96 -20.73 -5.27
N TYR A 138 -1.97 -21.41 -4.11
CA TYR A 138 -1.04 -21.07 -3.04
C TYR A 138 0.43 -21.43 -3.40
N ARG A 139 0.61 -22.54 -4.11
CA ARG A 139 1.90 -23.09 -4.51
C ARG A 139 1.78 -23.87 -5.82
N VAL A 140 2.85 -23.91 -6.61
CA VAL A 140 2.87 -24.63 -7.89
C VAL A 140 4.21 -25.30 -8.13
N ARG A 141 4.27 -26.22 -9.10
CA ARG A 141 5.53 -26.76 -9.61
C ARG A 141 6.09 -25.85 -10.71
N ARG A 142 7.42 -25.92 -10.93
CA ARG A 142 8.11 -25.13 -11.97
C ARG A 142 7.50 -25.32 -13.37
N ASN A 143 7.08 -26.54 -13.70
CA ASN A 143 6.51 -26.85 -15.01
C ASN A 143 5.21 -26.08 -15.28
N ILE A 144 4.37 -25.86 -14.26
CA ILE A 144 3.12 -25.08 -14.41
C ILE A 144 3.45 -23.64 -14.80
N ILE A 145 4.45 -23.03 -14.16
CA ILE A 145 4.91 -21.68 -14.46
C ILE A 145 5.46 -21.60 -15.89
N GLN A 146 6.31 -22.56 -16.27
CA GLN A 146 6.87 -22.65 -17.61
C GLN A 146 5.77 -22.79 -18.68
N THR A 147 4.86 -23.75 -18.52
CA THR A 147 3.76 -23.96 -19.48
C THR A 147 2.91 -22.71 -19.63
N ARG A 148 2.56 -22.03 -18.52
CA ARG A 148 1.72 -20.84 -18.57
C ARG A 148 2.43 -19.65 -19.22
N LEU A 149 3.72 -19.45 -18.94
CA LEU A 149 4.51 -18.41 -19.60
C LEU A 149 4.63 -18.65 -21.10
N THR A 150 4.94 -19.88 -21.52
CA THR A 150 5.02 -20.23 -22.94
C THR A 150 3.66 -20.06 -23.63
N GLN A 151 2.55 -20.38 -22.95
CA GLN A 151 1.21 -20.19 -23.50
C GLN A 151 0.87 -18.70 -23.72
N GLU A 152 1.23 -17.83 -22.79
CA GLU A 152 0.85 -16.40 -22.82
C GLU A 152 1.85 -15.52 -23.57
N LEU A 153 3.14 -15.87 -23.56
CA LEU A 153 4.24 -15.07 -24.13
C LEU A 153 4.92 -15.74 -25.34
N GLY A 154 4.56 -16.99 -25.66
CA GLY A 154 5.09 -17.76 -26.77
C GLY A 154 6.38 -18.53 -26.46
N ASP A 155 6.90 -19.21 -27.47
CA ASP A 155 8.10 -20.08 -27.36
C ASP A 155 9.41 -19.33 -27.13
N ALA A 156 9.39 -17.99 -27.14
CA ALA A 156 10.55 -17.16 -26.86
C ALA A 156 10.96 -17.15 -25.36
N VAL A 157 10.10 -17.66 -24.47
CA VAL A 157 10.41 -17.74 -23.03
C VAL A 157 11.55 -18.73 -22.80
N THR A 158 12.69 -18.23 -22.34
CA THR A 158 13.87 -19.05 -22.11
C THR A 158 13.90 -19.65 -20.71
N LYS A 159 14.76 -20.66 -20.51
CA LYS A 159 15.06 -21.18 -19.17
C LYS A 159 15.59 -20.07 -18.24
N ALA A 160 16.42 -19.17 -18.77
CA ALA A 160 17.00 -18.07 -18.00
C ALA A 160 15.94 -17.07 -17.53
N ASP A 161 14.92 -16.80 -18.34
CA ASP A 161 13.79 -15.96 -17.95
C ASP A 161 13.02 -16.58 -16.78
N ILE A 162 12.75 -17.88 -16.84
CA ILE A 162 12.07 -18.60 -15.75
C ILE A 162 12.92 -18.57 -14.48
N ASP A 163 14.23 -18.82 -14.58
CA ASP A 163 15.12 -18.82 -13.43
C ASP A 163 15.24 -17.42 -12.79
N ARG A 164 15.31 -16.36 -13.61
CA ARG A 164 15.26 -14.97 -13.15
C ARG A 164 13.95 -14.67 -12.43
N LEU A 165 12.82 -15.02 -13.04
CA LEU A 165 11.49 -14.77 -12.50
C LEU A 165 11.28 -15.45 -11.13
N LEU A 166 11.67 -16.72 -11.03
CA LEU A 166 11.58 -17.48 -9.78
C LEU A 166 12.49 -16.90 -8.71
N LYS A 167 13.70 -16.47 -9.07
CA LYS A 167 14.64 -15.82 -8.14
C LYS A 167 14.09 -14.48 -7.62
N GLU A 168 13.44 -13.70 -8.48
CA GLU A 168 12.90 -12.39 -8.14
C GLU A 168 11.64 -12.51 -7.27
N CYS A 169 10.70 -13.37 -7.63
CA CYS A 169 9.34 -13.36 -7.07
C CYS A 169 9.01 -14.53 -6.14
N CYS A 170 9.77 -15.62 -6.16
CA CYS A 170 9.41 -16.86 -5.49
C CYS A 170 10.47 -17.38 -4.50
N VAL A 171 10.03 -18.36 -3.70
CA VAL A 171 10.87 -19.20 -2.85
C VAL A 171 10.51 -20.67 -3.12
N SER A 172 11.51 -21.56 -3.08
CA SER A 172 11.30 -23.00 -3.23
C SER A 172 11.31 -23.70 -1.88
N LEU A 173 10.30 -24.51 -1.62
CA LEU A 173 10.19 -25.35 -0.43
C LEU A 173 9.58 -26.70 -0.82
N GLY A 174 10.26 -27.80 -0.48
CA GLY A 174 9.76 -29.16 -0.75
C GLY A 174 9.47 -29.45 -2.23
N GLY A 175 10.25 -28.88 -3.15
CA GLY A 175 10.04 -29.04 -4.60
C GLY A 175 8.86 -28.25 -5.18
N MET A 176 8.20 -27.43 -4.36
CA MET A 176 7.14 -26.51 -4.76
C MET A 176 7.66 -25.07 -4.73
N TRP A 177 7.04 -24.21 -5.53
CA TRP A 177 7.31 -22.78 -5.59
C TRP A 177 6.14 -22.00 -4.99
N TYR A 178 6.50 -21.03 -4.17
CA TYR A 178 5.60 -20.12 -3.47
C TYR A 178 6.02 -18.71 -3.79
N LEU A 179 5.09 -17.76 -3.75
CA LEU A 179 5.48 -16.36 -3.73
C LEU A 179 6.27 -16.03 -2.47
N LYS A 180 7.22 -15.10 -2.57
CA LYS A 180 7.88 -14.55 -1.38
C LYS A 180 6.85 -13.91 -0.44
N GLY A 181 7.11 -13.96 0.85
CA GLY A 181 6.21 -13.44 1.88
C GLY A 181 5.01 -14.33 2.21
N THR A 182 4.76 -15.45 1.49
CA THR A 182 3.61 -16.33 1.75
C THR A 182 3.94 -17.63 2.47
N VAL A 183 5.24 -17.95 2.61
CA VAL A 183 5.72 -19.09 3.37
C VAL A 183 6.14 -18.62 4.75
N GLN A 184 5.55 -19.23 5.78
CA GLN A 184 5.92 -19.00 7.17
C GLN A 184 7.28 -19.68 7.43
N SER A 185 8.25 -18.92 7.91
CA SER A 185 9.58 -19.43 8.29
C SER A 185 9.58 -19.98 9.71
#